data_AF-A0AB39M2Y9-F1
#
_entry.id   AF-A0AB39M2Y9-F1
#
_cell.length_a   1.000
_cell.length_b   1.000
_cell.length_c   1.000
_cell.angle_alpha   90.00
_cell.angle_beta   90.00
_cell.angle_gamma   90.00
#
_symmetry.space_group_name_H-M   'P 1'
#
loop_
_entity.id
_entity.type
_entity.pdbx_description
1 polymer ?
#
loop_
_entity_poly.entity_id
_entity_poly.type
_entity_poly.pdbx_seq_one_letter_code
_entity_poly.pdbx_strand_id
1 'polypeptide(L)'
;MTTSTEREALIGATDIVAYYYGEKTVCPDCTKDLAAPYYLIDSPESFSTEQVLDMAAKTAGINRNDENSYTSYEFPKVLYSDDLVDGEKCFVCDRPL
;
A
#
# COMPACT_ATOMS: atom_id res chain seq x y z
N MET A 1 5.96 35.77 -19.10
CA MET A 1 7.08 35.26 -18.28
C MET A 1 6.46 34.23 -17.34
N THR A 2 6.48 32.95 -17.75
CA THR A 2 7.19 31.81 -17.09
C THR A 2 6.51 31.34 -15.79
N THR A 3 5.61 30.34 -15.80
CA THR A 3 5.79 28.84 -15.80
C THR A 3 5.71 28.23 -14.40
N SER A 4 5.20 26.98 -14.35
CA SER A 4 5.04 26.04 -13.22
C SER A 4 3.68 26.19 -12.49
N THR A 5 2.65 25.35 -12.68
CA THR A 5 2.54 23.88 -12.65
C THR A 5 3.01 23.26 -11.35
N GLU A 6 2.21 23.37 -10.29
CA GLU A 6 2.19 22.41 -9.20
C GLU A 6 0.73 22.01 -9.00
N ARG A 7 0.36 20.88 -9.61
CA ARG A 7 -0.81 20.12 -9.19
C ARG A 7 -0.47 19.58 -7.81
N GLU A 8 -0.72 20.36 -6.77
CA GLU A 8 -0.89 19.82 -5.42
C GLU A 8 -2.15 18.96 -5.50
N ALA A 9 -1.96 17.70 -5.85
CA ALA A 9 -2.97 16.70 -5.61
C ALA A 9 -3.20 16.77 -4.10
N LEU A 10 -4.37 17.29 -3.70
CA LEU A 10 -4.86 17.23 -2.34
C LEU A 10 -4.91 15.74 -1.98
N ILE A 11 -3.83 15.21 -1.42
CA ILE A 11 -3.81 13.90 -0.77
C ILE A 11 -4.79 14.08 0.39
N GLY A 12 -6.02 13.60 0.21
CA GLY A 12 -7.02 13.67 1.26
C GLY A 12 -6.55 12.78 2.40
N ALA A 13 -6.97 13.08 3.63
CA ALA A 13 -6.70 12.20 4.78
C ALA A 13 -7.22 10.76 4.61
N THR A 14 -8.00 10.49 3.55
CA THR A 14 -8.53 9.19 3.15
C THR A 14 -7.76 8.52 2.02
N ASP A 15 -6.74 9.15 1.46
CA ASP A 15 -5.89 8.55 0.43
C ASP A 15 -4.92 7.56 1.07
N ILE A 16 -4.90 6.36 0.51
CA ILE A 16 -3.96 5.30 0.91
C ILE A 16 -2.59 5.67 0.37
N VAL A 17 -1.70 6.08 1.27
CA VAL A 17 -0.35 6.53 0.93
C VAL A 17 0.67 5.42 1.05
N ALA A 18 0.44 4.46 1.96
CA ALA A 18 1.35 3.37 2.23
C ALA A 18 0.63 2.17 2.85
N TYR A 19 1.39 1.09 3.07
CA TYR A 19 0.94 -0.10 3.78
C TYR A 19 1.95 -0.52 4.84
N TYR A 20 1.44 -0.98 5.98
CA TYR A 20 2.24 -1.55 7.05
C TYR A 20 2.27 -3.06 6.93
N TYR A 21 3.44 -3.61 6.60
CA TYR A 21 3.65 -5.03 6.36
C TYR A 21 4.83 -5.56 7.17
N GLY A 22 4.58 -6.48 8.10
CA GLY A 22 5.61 -7.13 8.92
C GLY A 22 6.56 -6.14 9.63
N GLU A 23 6.00 -5.09 10.25
CA GLU A 23 6.73 -3.99 10.91
C GLU A 23 7.45 -3.00 9.99
N LYS A 24 7.16 -3.04 8.69
CA LYS A 24 7.76 -2.13 7.70
C LYS A 24 6.69 -1.33 6.98
N THR A 25 6.97 -0.06 6.75
CA THR A 25 6.18 0.82 5.91
C THR A 25 6.60 0.63 4.45
N VAL A 26 5.65 0.30 3.58
CA VAL A 26 5.90 -0.04 2.17
C VAL A 26 4.93 0.75 1.29
N CYS A 27 5.42 1.31 0.18
CA CYS A 27 4.57 2.04 -0.75
C CYS A 27 3.59 1.09 -1.48
N PRO A 28 2.51 1.60 -2.08
CA PRO A 28 1.52 0.79 -2.79
C PRO A 28 2.11 -0.09 -3.89
N ASP A 29 3.08 0.44 -4.63
CA ASP A 29 3.70 -0.24 -5.75
C ASP A 29 4.53 -1.45 -5.27
N CYS A 30 5.39 -1.23 -4.26
CA CYS A 30 6.18 -2.29 -3.66
C CYS A 30 5.32 -3.29 -2.88
N THR A 31 4.21 -2.85 -2.27
CA THR A 31 3.27 -3.74 -1.58
C THR A 31 2.65 -4.72 -2.57
N LYS A 32 2.28 -4.25 -3.76
CA LYS A 32 1.79 -5.10 -4.86
C LYS A 32 2.85 -6.12 -5.29
N ASP A 33 4.09 -5.67 -5.47
CA ASP A 33 5.21 -6.50 -5.91
C ASP A 33 5.58 -7.58 -4.88
N LEU A 34 5.42 -7.30 -3.59
CA LEU A 34 5.60 -8.28 -2.51
C LEU A 34 4.41 -9.25 -2.40
N ALA A 35 3.19 -8.73 -2.46
CA ALA A 35 1.98 -9.54 -2.29
C ALA A 35 1.76 -10.50 -3.46
N ALA A 36 1.99 -10.08 -4.69
CA ALA A 36 1.69 -10.89 -5.87
C ALA A 36 2.38 -12.26 -5.91
N PRO A 37 3.73 -12.37 -5.77
CA PRO A 37 4.40 -13.67 -5.72
C PRO A 37 4.05 -14.46 -4.46
N TYR A 38 3.78 -13.78 -3.33
CA TYR A 38 3.46 -14.44 -2.06
C TYR A 38 2.09 -15.12 -2.09
N TYR A 39 1.07 -14.47 -2.66
CA TYR A 39 -0.30 -15.00 -2.77
C TYR A 39 -0.61 -15.64 -4.13
N LEU A 40 0.43 -15.89 -4.96
CA LEU A 40 0.31 -16.51 -6.28
C LEU A 40 -0.69 -15.79 -7.21
N ILE A 41 -0.66 -14.45 -7.18
CA ILE A 41 -1.50 -13.60 -8.05
C ILE A 41 -0.89 -13.56 -9.44
N ASP A 42 -1.66 -14.03 -10.42
CA ASP A 42 -1.26 -13.97 -11.82
C ASP A 42 -1.44 -12.55 -12.40
N SER A 43 -0.44 -12.07 -13.14
CA SER A 43 -0.48 -10.78 -13.84
C SER A 43 -0.79 -9.55 -12.95
N PRO A 44 -0.06 -9.30 -11.85
CA PRO A 44 -0.32 -8.19 -10.93
C PRO A 44 -0.11 -6.80 -11.56
N GLU A 45 0.62 -6.71 -12.68
CA GLU A 45 0.84 -5.46 -13.41
C GLU A 45 -0.43 -4.91 -14.05
N SER A 46 -1.39 -5.79 -14.38
CA SER A 46 -2.67 -5.43 -14.99
C SER A 46 -3.69 -4.87 -14.00
N PHE A 47 -3.40 -4.93 -12.70
CA PHE A 47 -4.31 -4.57 -11.61
C PHE A 47 -3.71 -3.48 -10.73
N SER A 48 -4.58 -2.69 -10.10
CA SER A 48 -4.16 -1.75 -9.06
C SER A 48 -3.72 -2.49 -7.79
N THR A 49 -2.92 -1.85 -6.93
CA THR A 49 -2.51 -2.41 -5.65
C THR A 49 -3.72 -2.90 -4.85
N GLU A 50 -4.76 -2.08 -4.75
CA GLU A 50 -6.00 -2.44 -4.04
C GLU A 50 -6.70 -3.67 -4.62
N GLN A 51 -6.69 -3.86 -5.94
CA GLN A 51 -7.25 -5.06 -6.57
C GLN A 51 -6.40 -6.29 -6.30
N VAL A 52 -5.07 -6.18 -6.39
CA VAL A 52 -4.14 -7.27 -6.05
C VAL A 52 -4.31 -7.68 -4.59
N LEU A 53 -4.45 -6.71 -3.70
CA LEU A 53 -4.70 -6.95 -2.28
C LEU A 53 -6.07 -7.58 -2.03
N ASP A 54 -7.14 -7.16 -2.72
CA ASP A 54 -8.44 -7.82 -2.62
C ASP A 54 -8.38 -9.30 -3.05
N MET A 55 -7.69 -9.60 -4.15
CA MET A 55 -7.48 -10.97 -4.60
C MET A 55 -6.61 -11.76 -3.61
N ALA A 56 -5.53 -11.17 -3.12
CA ALA A 56 -4.65 -11.78 -2.12
C ALA A 56 -5.40 -12.11 -0.82
N ALA A 57 -6.21 -11.18 -0.33
CA ALA A 57 -7.03 -11.36 0.87
C ALA A 57 -8.02 -12.52 0.67
N LYS A 58 -8.69 -12.60 -0.48
CA LYS A 58 -9.57 -13.72 -0.84
C LYS A 58 -8.83 -15.05 -0.88
N THR A 59 -7.65 -15.09 -1.49
CA THR A 59 -6.82 -16.31 -1.56
C THR A 59 -6.35 -16.77 -0.18
N ALA A 60 -6.00 -15.83 0.70
CA ALA A 60 -5.55 -16.11 2.06
C ALA A 60 -6.71 -16.37 3.05
N GLY A 61 -7.95 -16.15 2.65
CA GLY A 61 -9.11 -16.20 3.55
C GLY A 61 -9.13 -15.07 4.58
N ILE A 62 -8.47 -13.95 4.29
CA ILE A 62 -8.34 -12.80 5.18
C ILE A 62 -9.46 -11.81 4.90
N ASN A 63 -10.17 -11.39 5.95
CA ASN A 63 -11.16 -10.32 5.84
C ASN A 63 -10.47 -8.97 5.94
N ARG A 64 -9.96 -8.44 4.81
CA ARG A 64 -9.22 -7.16 4.79
C ARG A 64 -10.03 -5.94 5.26
N ASN A 65 -11.37 -6.03 5.28
CA ASN A 65 -12.25 -4.98 5.79
C ASN A 65 -12.38 -4.99 7.32
N ASP A 66 -11.93 -6.07 7.97
CA ASP A 66 -11.90 -6.19 9.43
C ASP A 66 -10.44 -6.25 9.90
N GLU A 67 -9.86 -5.08 10.16
CA GLU A 67 -8.43 -4.94 10.51
C GLU A 67 -8.03 -5.59 11.84
N ASN A 68 -9.01 -6.00 12.66
CA ASN A 68 -8.81 -6.76 13.89
C ASN A 68 -8.76 -8.28 13.66
N SER A 69 -9.16 -8.75 12.47
CA SER A 69 -9.15 -10.17 12.12
C SER A 69 -7.78 -10.69 11.65
N TYR A 70 -6.80 -9.81 11.45
CA TYR A 70 -5.47 -10.18 10.96
C TYR A 70 -4.38 -9.25 11.48
N THR A 71 -3.16 -9.76 11.52
CA THR A 71 -1.97 -8.98 11.87
C THR A 71 -1.27 -8.44 10.62
N SER A 72 -0.43 -7.41 10.79
CA SER A 72 0.37 -6.84 9.69
C SER A 72 1.40 -7.82 9.10
N TYR A 73 1.69 -8.93 9.79
CA TYR A 73 2.52 -10.01 9.26
C TYR A 73 1.73 -10.96 8.35
N GLU A 74 0.42 -11.09 8.57
CA GLU A 74 -0.45 -11.95 7.78
C GLU A 74 -0.93 -11.25 6.52
N PHE A 75 -1.19 -9.94 6.61
CA PHE A 75 -1.65 -9.12 5.50
C PHE A 75 -1.30 -7.64 5.70
N PRO A 76 -0.95 -6.89 4.64
CA PRO A 76 -0.61 -5.48 4.76
C PRO A 76 -1.80 -4.67 5.28
N LYS A 77 -1.56 -3.85 6.32
CA LYS A 77 -2.52 -2.88 6.83
C LYS A 77 -2.40 -1.57 6.06
N VAL A 78 -3.51 -0.88 5.87
CA VAL A 78 -3.56 0.40 5.15
C VAL A 78 -3.03 1.50 6.06
N LEU A 79 -2.19 2.39 5.51
CA LEU A 79 -1.76 3.61 6.18
C LEU A 79 -2.24 4.83 5.39
N TYR A 80 -2.80 5.79 6.10
CA TYR A 80 -3.21 7.09 5.55
C TYR A 80 -2.14 8.14 5.83
N SER A 81 -2.28 9.31 5.21
CA SER A 81 -1.32 10.41 5.36
C SER A 81 -1.10 10.85 6.81
N ASP A 82 -2.11 10.70 7.67
CA ASP A 82 -2.04 11.04 9.10
C ASP A 82 -1.26 10.00 9.92
N ASP A 83 -1.18 8.76 9.45
CA ASP A 83 -0.45 7.67 10.10
C ASP A 83 1.06 7.72 9.79
N LEU A 84 1.46 8.42 8.72
CA LEU A 84 2.86 8.55 8.33
C LEU A 84 3.57 9.62 9.15
N VAL A 85 4.77 9.28 9.62
CA VAL A 85 5.69 10.25 10.22
C VAL A 85 6.38 11.03 9.10
N ASP A 86 6.60 12.33 9.31
CA ASP A 86 7.31 13.18 8.35
C ASP A 86 8.68 12.58 7.99
N GLY A 87 8.92 12.40 6.69
CA GLY A 87 10.15 11.79 6.17
C GLY A 87 10.18 10.26 6.16
N GLU A 88 9.05 9.59 6.42
CA GLU A 88 8.90 8.15 6.22
C GLU A 88 9.24 7.75 4.77
N LYS A 89 9.89 6.60 4.65
CA LYS A 89 10.32 6.05 3.36
C LYS A 89 9.85 4.62 3.20
N CYS A 90 9.59 4.25 1.96
CA CYS A 90 9.33 2.87 1.61
C CYS A 90 10.54 2.01 1.94
N PHE A 91 10.36 1.00 2.78
CA PHE A 91 11.42 0.06 3.16
C PHE A 91 12.05 -0.68 1.97
N VAL A 92 11.29 -0.89 0.89
CA VAL A 92 11.75 -1.65 -0.30
C VAL A 92 12.52 -0.78 -1.29
N CYS A 93 12.01 0.43 -1.60
CA CYS A 93 12.55 1.26 -2.67
C CYS A 93 13.18 2.58 -2.21
N ASP A 94 13.23 2.84 -0.90
CA ASP A 94 13.76 4.07 -0.25
C ASP A 94 13.13 5.39 -0.72
N ARG A 95 12.02 5.33 -1.47
CA ARG A 95 11.29 6.52 -1.91
C ARG A 95 10.50 7.12 -0.74
N PRO A 96 10.39 8.46 -0.67
CA PRO A 96 9.51 9.11 0.30
C PRO A 96 8.05 8.68 0.08
N LEU A 97 7.32 8.53 1.18
CA LEU A 97 5.90 8.17 1.24
C LEU A 97 5.02 9.38 1.46
#